data_AF-A0A2J4XUQ5-F1
#
_entry.id   AF-A0A2J4XUQ5-F1
#
_cell.length_a   1.000
_cell.length_b   1.000
_cell.length_c   1.000
_cell.angle_alpha   90.00
_cell.angle_beta   90.00
_cell.angle_gamma   90.00
#
_symmetry.space_group_name_H-M   'P 1'
#
loop_
_entity.id
_entity.type
_entity.pdbx_description
1 polymer ?
#
loop_
_entity_poly.entity_id
_entity_poly.type
_entity_poly.pdbx_seq_one_letter_code
_entity_poly.pdbx_strand_id
1 'polypeptide(L)' 'MLTIRMYEERDFPALCALFLRAVKETASADYSPRQIAAWAQVDEARWRQKLAASRVLV' A
#
# COMPACT_ATOMS: atom_id res chain seq x y z
N MET A 1 -7.64 -21.85 0.82
CA MET A 1 -7.66 -21.41 2.24
C MET A 1 -6.81 -20.16 2.35
N LEU A 2 -7.27 -19.11 3.02
CA LEU A 2 -6.53 -17.85 3.14
C LEU A 2 -5.61 -17.92 4.36
N THR A 3 -4.33 -17.57 4.18
CA THR A 3 -3.32 -17.60 5.24
C THR A 3 -2.76 -16.20 5.43
N ILE A 4 -2.74 -15.72 6.67
CA ILE A 4 -2.11 -14.44 7.03
C ILE A 4 -0.76 -14.75 7.67
N ARG A 5 0.29 -14.07 7.21
CA ARG A 5 1.67 -14.20 7.71
C ARG A 5 2.32 -12.83 7.86
N MET A 6 3.47 -12.80 8.52
CA MET A 6 4.29 -11.59 8.61
C MET A 6 4.73 -11.13 7.22
N TYR A 7 4.80 -9.81 7.06
CA TYR A 7 5.34 -9.17 5.88
C TYR A 7 6.84 -9.49 5.73
N GLU A 8 7.26 -9.75 4.49
CA GLU A 8 8.66 -9.92 4.12
C GLU A 8 9.01 -8.92 3.03
N GLU A 9 10.28 -8.50 2.94
CA GLU A 9 10.68 -7.46 1.97
C GLU A 9 10.37 -7.84 0.50
N ARG A 10 10.38 -9.14 0.18
CA ARG A 10 9.99 -9.66 -1.15
C ARG A 10 8.53 -9.39 -1.51
N ASP A 11 7.67 -9.12 -0.54
CA ASP A 11 6.26 -8.81 -0.77
C ASP A 11 6.07 -7.34 -1.21
N PHE A 12 7.09 -6.50 -1.11
CA PHE A 12 6.98 -5.06 -1.38
C PHE A 12 6.34 -4.75 -2.75
N PRO A 13 6.75 -5.37 -3.87
CA PRO A 13 6.13 -5.08 -5.16
C PRO A 13 4.64 -5.45 -5.20
N ALA A 14 4.26 -6.57 -4.59
CA ALA A 14 2.88 -7.01 -4.51
C ALA A 14 2.03 -6.09 -3.62
N LEU A 15 2.60 -5.61 -2.51
CA LEU A 15 1.98 -4.62 -1.63
C LEU A 15 1.72 -3.29 -2.37
N CYS A 16 2.70 -2.79 -3.11
CA CYS A 16 2.55 -1.55 -3.90
C CYS A 16 1.45 -1.70 -4.97
N ALA A 17 1.44 -2.81 -5.69
CA ALA A 17 0.41 -3.10 -6.68
C ALA A 17 -0.99 -3.19 -6.04
N LEU A 18 -1.11 -3.88 -4.91
CA LEU A 18 -2.36 -4.01 -4.16
C LEU A 18 -2.87 -2.64 -3.69
N PHE A 19 -2.00 -1.82 -3.12
CA PHE A 19 -2.35 -0.46 -2.68
C PHE A 19 -2.86 0.39 -3.83
N LEU A 20 -2.13 0.45 -4.95
CA LEU A 20 -2.53 1.24 -6.11
C LEU A 20 -3.86 0.77 -6.69
N ARG A 21 -4.09 -0.54 -6.76
CA ARG A 21 -5.36 -1.11 -7.22
C ARG A 21 -6.50 -0.76 -6.27
N ALA A 22 -6.32 -0.94 -4.96
CA ALA A 22 -7.36 -0.60 -3.97
C ALA A 22 -7.76 0.88 -4.05
N VAL A 23 -6.77 1.78 -4.18
CA VAL A 23 -7.04 3.22 -4.29
C VAL A 23 -7.73 3.55 -5.62
N LYS A 24 -7.28 3.00 -6.75
CA LYS A 24 -7.83 3.34 -8.07
C LYS A 24 -9.17 2.67 -8.37
N GLU A 25 -9.37 1.42 -7.92
CA GLU A 25 -10.54 0.61 -8.27
C GLU A 25 -11.63 0.71 -7.20
N THR A 26 -11.26 0.71 -5.91
CA THR A 26 -12.24 0.69 -4.82
C THR A 26 -12.57 2.11 -4.35
N ALA A 27 -11.55 2.91 -4.02
CA ALA A 27 -11.79 4.26 -3.51
C ALA A 27 -12.30 5.24 -4.60
N SER A 28 -12.18 4.91 -5.89
CA SER A 28 -12.72 5.76 -6.95
C SER A 28 -14.25 5.91 -6.92
N ALA A 29 -14.96 5.05 -6.17
CA ALA A 29 -16.40 5.21 -5.94
C ALA A 29 -16.74 6.45 -5.10
N ASP A 30 -15.85 6.84 -4.18
CA ASP A 30 -16.14 7.85 -3.14
C ASP A 30 -15.30 9.12 -3.28
N TYR A 31 -14.22 9.06 -4.07
CA TYR A 31 -13.24 10.15 -4.19
C TYR A 31 -13.14 10.66 -5.62
N SER A 32 -12.94 11.96 -5.76
CA SER A 32 -12.71 12.59 -7.06
C SER A 32 -11.39 12.11 -7.69
N PRO A 33 -11.25 12.19 -9.03
CA PRO A 33 -10.02 11.81 -9.72
C PRO A 33 -8.77 12.52 -9.18
N ARG A 34 -8.90 13.78 -8.75
CA ARG A 34 -7.79 14.55 -8.17
C ARG A 34 -7.36 13.99 -6.81
N GLN A 35 -8.31 13.57 -5.98
CA GLN A 35 -8.01 12.95 -4.68
C GLN A 35 -7.35 11.58 -4.88
N ILE A 36 -7.87 10.77 -5.80
CA ILE A 36 -7.26 9.49 -6.18
C ILE A 36 -5.84 9.68 -6.70
N ALA A 37 -5.60 10.63 -7.60
CA ALA A 37 -4.26 10.91 -8.12
C ALA A 37 -3.27 11.36 -7.04
N ALA A 38 -3.73 12.11 -6.03
CA ALA A 38 -2.90 12.52 -4.91
C ALA A 38 -2.49 11.34 -4.00
N TRP A 39 -3.32 10.29 -3.92
CA TRP A 39 -3.06 9.10 -3.11
C TRP A 39 -2.39 7.96 -3.88
N ALA A 40 -2.70 7.78 -5.17
CA ALA A 40 -2.28 6.66 -6.00
C ALA A 40 -0.84 6.77 -6.50
N GLN A 41 0.06 7.09 -5.57
CA GLN A 41 1.50 7.22 -5.77
C GLN A 41 2.22 6.47 -4.64
N VAL A 42 3.38 5.90 -4.96
CA VAL A 42 4.22 5.19 -4.00
C VAL A 42 5.63 5.75 -4.09
N ASP A 43 6.14 6.24 -2.96
CA ASP A 43 7.55 6.57 -2.78
C ASP A 43 8.24 5.35 -2.19
N GLU A 44 8.88 4.55 -3.06
CA GLU A 44 9.41 3.25 -2.67
C GLU A 44 10.46 3.35 -1.56
N ALA A 45 11.40 4.29 -1.68
CA ALA A 45 12.48 4.46 -0.72
C ALA A 45 11.93 4.81 0.67
N ARG A 46 11.02 5.78 0.72
CA ARG A 46 10.40 6.21 1.98
C ARG A 46 9.54 5.12 2.60
N TRP A 47 8.82 4.34 1.77
CA TRP A 47 7.99 3.25 2.25
C TRP A 47 8.81 2.09 2.79
N ARG A 48 9.86 1.67 2.08
CA ARG A 48 10.78 0.63 2.56
C ARG A 48 11.42 1.03 3.89
N GLN A 49 11.90 2.27 4.00
CA GLN A 49 12.44 2.80 5.25
C GLN A 49 11.41 2.76 6.37
N LYS A 50 10.18 3.21 6.11
CA LYS A 50 9.10 3.21 7.10
C LYS A 50 8.75 1.79 7.52
N LEU A 51 8.60 0.84 6.61
CA LEU A 51 8.27 -0.55 6.92
C LEU A 51 9.37 -1.23 7.75
N ALA A 52 10.64 -0.98 7.43
CA ALA A 52 11.77 -1.52 8.17
C ALA A 52 11.87 -0.96 9.61
N ALA A 53 11.53 0.33 9.79
CA ALA A 53 11.62 1.00 11.10
C ALA A 53 10.33 0.89 11.94
N SER A 54 9.19 0.59 11.32
CA SER A 54 7.90 0.57 12.00
C SER A 54 7.77 -0.63 12.90
N ARG A 55 7.51 -0.38 14.19
CA ARG A 55 7.05 -1.40 15.14
C ARG A 55 5.56 -1.21 15.33
N VAL A 56 4.77 -2.20 14.95
CA VAL A 56 3.35 -2.25 15.30
C VAL A 56 3.28 -2.82 16.72
N LEU A 57 2.97 -1.95 17.69
CA LEU A 57 2.67 -2.36 19.05
C LEU A 57 1.18 -2.71 19.09
N VAL A 58 0.88 -3.95 19.42
CA VAL A 58 -0.48 -4.49 19.65
C VAL A 58 -0.71 -4.66 21.13
#